data_AF-Q54GW4-F1
#
_entry.id   AF-Q54GW4-F1
#
_cell.length_a   1.000
_cell.length_b   1.000
_cell.length_c   1.000
_cell.angle_alpha   90.00
_cell.angle_beta   90.00
_cell.angle_gamma   90.00
#
_symmetry.space_group_name_H-M   'P 1'
#
loop_
_entity.id
_entity.type
_entity.pdbx_description
1 polymer ?
#
loop_
_entity_poly.entity_id
_entity_poly.type
_entity_poly.pdbx_seq_one_letter_code
_entity_poly.pdbx_strand_id
1 'polypeptide(L)'
;MNKFKIVFITCCILFFTIINNGFVNAKTEQVTSNNNNSSSNSSSSSTSNEFGKFSFQHFLIIIFVVGIMLFLSFSLIQVRIRLKNRMIDRIPRKIMPFLRPGDLSNKQRTIILNEIVRSKQIQSKIEPTMIGGNSVASNIGHLGWGPPNSEYSKVHFKTSISKSWIVLESAATHYSSHLKKDPKSCIRDYVEFLLEQCPQLDRHHANHYIDTYEKARFSDQEFTLEQYTQFMSNLIVLIKAFEFGDISISNTNNNNNFNNTNNNNNNNNNNNNNNNPLNFSSSSNKLKIN
;
A
#
# COMPACT_ATOMS: atom_id res chain seq x y z
N MET A 1 -13.91 4.56 -0.74
CA MET A 1 -13.69 5.94 -1.21
C MET A 1 -12.77 6.01 -2.43
N ASN A 2 -11.70 5.22 -2.51
CA ASN A 2 -10.68 5.37 -3.57
C ASN A 2 -11.19 5.23 -5.01
N LYS A 3 -12.12 4.29 -5.29
CA LYS A 3 -12.68 4.13 -6.65
C LYS A 3 -13.41 5.38 -7.15
N PHE A 4 -14.06 6.15 -6.27
CA PHE A 4 -14.79 7.36 -6.66
C PHE A 4 -13.85 8.54 -6.96
N LYS A 5 -12.75 8.67 -6.19
CA LYS A 5 -11.70 9.66 -6.47
C LYS A 5 -11.08 9.43 -7.85
N ILE A 6 -10.83 8.16 -8.21
CA ILE A 6 -10.26 7.79 -9.51
C ILE A 6 -11.18 8.25 -10.65
N VAL A 7 -12.48 7.94 -10.60
CA VAL A 7 -13.43 8.33 -11.66
C VAL A 7 -13.55 9.85 -11.81
N PHE A 8 -13.52 10.60 -10.70
CA PHE A 8 -13.57 12.06 -10.77
C PHE A 8 -12.29 12.62 -11.41
N ILE A 9 -11.13 12.11 -11.03
CA ILE A 9 -9.84 12.53 -11.60
C ILE A 9 -9.76 12.20 -13.09
N THR A 10 -10.15 11.01 -13.54
CA THR A 10 -10.15 10.68 -14.97
C THR A 10 -11.14 11.54 -15.77
N CYS A 11 -12.31 11.86 -15.21
CA CYS A 11 -13.27 12.75 -15.88
C CYS A 11 -12.73 14.18 -16.01
N CYS A 12 -12.08 14.72 -14.96
CA CYS A 12 -11.42 16.01 -15.01
C CYS A 12 -10.27 16.05 -16.02
N ILE A 13 -9.46 14.99 -16.10
CA ILE A 13 -8.36 14.90 -17.07
C ILE A 13 -8.92 14.88 -18.49
N LEU A 14 -9.92 14.03 -18.79
CA LEU A 14 -10.53 13.99 -20.13
C LEU A 14 -11.13 15.34 -20.52
N PHE A 15 -11.80 16.01 -19.58
CA PHE A 15 -12.37 17.33 -19.83
C PHE A 15 -11.30 18.39 -20.10
N PHE A 16 -10.21 18.37 -19.33
CA PHE A 16 -9.06 19.27 -19.54
C PHE A 16 -8.36 19.00 -20.87
N THR A 17 -8.22 17.73 -21.27
CA THR A 17 -7.67 17.34 -22.57
C THR A 17 -8.54 17.81 -23.73
N ILE A 18 -9.87 17.71 -23.61
CA ILE A 18 -10.80 18.19 -24.65
C ILE A 18 -10.70 19.72 -24.80
N ILE A 19 -10.62 20.46 -23.69
CA ILE A 19 -10.46 21.92 -23.73
C ILE A 19 -9.12 22.32 -24.37
N ASN A 20 -8.02 21.68 -23.97
CA ASN A 20 -6.70 22.01 -24.50
C ASN A 20 -6.57 21.68 -25.99
N ASN A 21 -7.11 20.53 -26.43
CA ASN A 21 -7.09 20.17 -27.85
C ASN A 21 -7.93 21.13 -28.71
N GLY A 22 -9.05 21.65 -28.18
CA GLY A 22 -9.84 22.67 -28.86
C GLY A 22 -9.08 24.00 -29.01
N PHE A 23 -8.30 24.39 -28.00
CA PHE A 23 -7.58 25.66 -28.01
C PHE A 23 -6.37 25.68 -28.96
N VAL A 24 -5.66 24.56 -29.10
CA VAL A 24 -4.45 24.48 -29.96
C VAL A 24 -4.80 24.71 -31.43
N ASN A 25 -5.96 24.26 -31.88
CA ASN A 25 -6.34 24.39 -33.29
C ASN A 25 -6.71 25.83 -33.71
N ALA A 26 -7.06 26.71 -32.76
CA ALA A 26 -7.42 28.10 -33.08
C ALA A 26 -6.21 28.99 -33.41
N LYS A 27 -4.98 28.56 -33.09
CA LYS A 27 -3.79 29.43 -33.22
C LYS A 27 -3.08 29.35 -34.58
N THR A 28 -3.46 28.41 -35.45
CA THR A 28 -2.69 28.13 -36.68
C THR A 28 -3.13 28.95 -37.91
N GLU A 29 -4.26 29.66 -37.87
CA GLU A 29 -4.76 30.37 -39.07
C GLU A 29 -4.34 31.84 -39.21
N GLN A 30 -3.45 32.37 -38.36
CA GLN A 30 -2.97 33.76 -38.46
C GLN A 30 -1.56 33.94 -39.03
N VAL A 31 -1.06 33.06 -39.91
CA VAL A 31 0.19 33.36 -40.65
C VAL A 31 0.18 32.71 -42.05
N THR A 32 -0.74 33.08 -42.92
CA THR A 32 -0.53 32.89 -44.37
C THR A 32 -1.20 34.01 -45.17
N SER A 33 -0.50 35.13 -45.30
CA SER A 33 -0.79 36.13 -46.32
C SER A 33 0.52 36.47 -47.01
N ASN A 34 0.53 36.26 -48.33
CA ASN A 34 1.58 36.56 -49.32
C ASN A 34 2.34 35.32 -49.81
N ASN A 35 1.81 34.66 -50.85
CA ASN A 35 2.55 34.68 -52.11
C ASN A 35 1.68 34.32 -53.32
N ASN A 36 1.62 35.30 -54.21
CA ASN A 36 1.40 35.31 -55.64
C ASN A 36 1.40 33.99 -56.43
N ASN A 37 0.47 34.01 -57.39
CA ASN A 37 0.58 33.56 -58.78
C ASN A 37 0.30 32.10 -59.16
N SER A 38 -0.43 32.05 -60.29
CA SER A 38 -0.51 30.96 -61.27
C SER A 38 -1.65 29.95 -61.10
N SER A 39 -2.82 30.38 -61.57
CA SER A 39 -3.60 29.73 -62.64
C SER A 39 -3.56 28.20 -62.73
N SER A 40 -4.66 27.54 -62.36
CA SER A 40 -5.43 26.69 -63.28
C SER A 40 -6.66 26.11 -62.59
N ASN A 41 -7.77 26.16 -63.32
CA ASN A 41 -9.11 25.75 -62.95
C ASN A 41 -9.20 24.31 -62.46
N SER A 42 -9.76 24.11 -61.27
CA SER A 42 -10.56 22.92 -60.97
C SER A 42 -11.57 23.26 -59.88
N SER A 43 -12.83 23.27 -60.29
CA SER A 43 -14.04 23.46 -59.50
C SER A 43 -14.18 22.39 -58.41
N SER A 44 -13.56 22.61 -57.26
CA SER A 44 -13.84 21.84 -56.03
C SER A 44 -14.68 22.70 -55.11
N SER A 45 -15.93 22.27 -54.90
CA SER A 45 -16.94 22.90 -54.04
C SER A 45 -16.36 23.23 -52.67
N SER A 46 -16.07 24.51 -52.45
CA SER A 46 -15.63 25.05 -51.19
C SER A 46 -16.81 25.02 -50.20
N THR A 47 -16.92 23.95 -49.42
CA THR A 47 -17.56 24.01 -48.10
C THR A 47 -16.70 24.92 -47.24
N SER A 48 -16.92 26.23 -47.35
CA SER A 48 -16.30 27.24 -46.52
C SER A 48 -16.70 26.97 -45.08
N ASN A 49 -15.74 26.50 -44.29
CA ASN A 49 -15.88 26.19 -42.90
C ASN A 49 -16.30 27.44 -42.11
N GLU A 50 -17.61 27.61 -41.87
CA GLU A 50 -18.17 28.65 -41.00
C GLU A 50 -17.80 28.48 -39.50
N PHE A 51 -16.92 27.55 -39.17
CA PHE A 51 -16.47 27.25 -37.81
C PHE A 51 -15.66 28.40 -37.14
N GLY A 52 -15.27 29.44 -37.88
CA GLY A 52 -14.38 30.50 -37.39
C GLY A 52 -15.01 31.62 -36.54
N LYS A 53 -16.33 31.66 -36.33
CA LYS A 53 -16.99 32.74 -35.57
C LYS A 53 -17.60 32.31 -34.24
N PHE A 54 -16.87 31.50 -33.46
CA PHE A 54 -17.20 31.35 -32.04
C PHE A 54 -16.97 32.68 -31.31
N SER A 55 -18.04 33.44 -31.10
CA SER A 55 -17.96 34.65 -30.28
C SER A 55 -17.63 34.27 -28.83
N PHE A 56 -16.93 35.15 -28.12
CA PHE A 56 -16.63 34.98 -26.69
C PHE A 56 -17.87 34.64 -25.84
N GLN A 57 -19.06 35.08 -26.26
CA GLN A 57 -20.33 34.73 -25.62
C GLN A 57 -20.60 33.21 -25.64
N HIS A 58 -20.30 32.51 -26.74
CA HIS A 58 -20.48 31.06 -26.83
C HIS A 58 -19.58 30.32 -25.85
N PHE A 59 -18.32 30.77 -25.71
CA PHE A 59 -17.38 30.18 -24.75
C PHE A 59 -17.88 30.32 -23.31
N LEU A 60 -18.40 31.50 -22.94
CA LEU A 60 -18.94 31.75 -21.61
C LEU A 60 -20.18 30.87 -21.33
N ILE A 61 -21.06 30.70 -22.32
CA ILE A 61 -22.23 29.80 -22.22
C ILE A 61 -21.77 28.35 -22.01
N ILE A 62 -20.77 27.87 -22.75
CA ILE A 62 -20.25 26.50 -22.61
C ILE A 62 -19.68 26.27 -21.21
N ILE A 63 -18.86 27.19 -20.70
CA ILE A 63 -18.32 27.10 -19.33
C ILE A 63 -19.44 27.06 -18.30
N PHE A 64 -20.47 27.90 -18.45
CA PHE A 64 -21.59 27.95 -17.54
C PHE A 64 -22.38 26.63 -17.53
N VAL A 65 -22.68 26.07 -18.70
CA VAL A 65 -23.38 24.78 -18.84
C VAL A 65 -22.57 23.64 -18.21
N VAL A 66 -21.26 23.60 -18.46
CA VAL A 66 -20.35 22.61 -17.86
C VAL A 66 -20.31 22.77 -16.34
N GLY A 67 -20.21 24.00 -15.84
CA GLY A 67 -20.21 24.30 -14.40
C GLY A 67 -21.47 23.79 -13.71
N ILE A 68 -22.63 24.01 -14.31
CA ILE A 68 -23.91 23.48 -13.83
C ILE A 68 -23.92 21.94 -13.85
N MET A 69 -23.46 21.31 -14.93
CA MET A 69 -23.40 19.85 -15.03
C MET A 69 -22.49 19.21 -13.97
N LEU A 70 -21.34 19.83 -13.69
CA LEU A 70 -20.44 19.40 -12.61
C LEU A 70 -21.07 19.59 -11.23
N PHE A 71 -21.73 20.72 -11.00
CA PHE A 71 -22.44 21.00 -9.75
C PHE A 71 -23.58 19.99 -9.49
N LEU A 72 -24.41 19.71 -10.51
CA LEU A 72 -25.48 18.71 -10.42
C LEU A 72 -24.92 17.32 -10.16
N SER A 73 -23.84 16.94 -10.85
CA SER A 73 -23.16 15.67 -10.62
C SER A 73 -22.68 15.56 -9.16
N PHE A 74 -21.96 16.56 -8.68
CA PHE A 74 -21.46 16.59 -7.31
C PHE A 74 -22.59 16.53 -6.27
N SER A 75 -23.68 17.27 -6.49
CA SER A 75 -24.88 17.25 -5.67
C SER A 75 -25.50 15.85 -5.58
N LEU A 76 -25.66 15.15 -6.71
CA LEU A 76 -26.16 13.77 -6.75
C LEU A 76 -25.26 12.79 -5.99
N ILE A 77 -23.93 12.95 -6.09
CA ILE A 77 -22.97 12.14 -5.31
C ILE A 77 -23.15 12.39 -3.81
N GLN A 78 -23.24 13.64 -3.37
CA GLN A 78 -23.44 13.98 -1.96
C GLN A 78 -24.74 13.41 -1.41
N VAL A 79 -25.84 13.50 -2.18
CA VAL A 79 -27.14 12.91 -1.81
C VAL A 79 -27.02 11.40 -1.66
N ARG A 80 -26.35 10.69 -2.58
CA ARG A 80 -26.12 9.23 -2.46
C ARG A 80 -25.31 8.86 -1.21
N ILE A 81 -24.25 9.61 -0.90
CA ILE A 81 -23.44 9.38 0.30
C ILE A 81 -24.27 9.60 1.56
N ARG A 82 -25.05 10.69 1.63
CA ARG A 82 -25.95 10.96 2.76
C ARG A 82 -27.02 9.89 2.92
N LEU A 83 -27.60 9.41 1.82
CA LEU A 83 -28.60 8.35 1.85
C LEU A 83 -28.01 7.02 2.34
N LYS A 84 -26.82 6.66 1.85
CA LYS A 84 -26.11 5.45 2.30
C LYS A 84 -25.78 5.51 3.78
N ASN A 85 -25.28 6.64 4.28
CA ASN A 85 -24.98 6.79 5.71
C ASN A 85 -26.24 6.67 6.56
N ARG A 86 -27.35 7.32 6.14
CA ARG A 86 -28.65 7.15 6.79
C ARG A 86 -29.16 5.70 6.79
N MET A 87 -28.88 4.92 5.74
CA MET A 87 -29.24 3.50 5.69
C MET A 87 -28.35 2.65 6.61
N ILE A 88 -27.05 2.92 6.68
CA ILE A 88 -26.11 2.21 7.57
C ILE A 88 -26.49 2.44 9.04
N ASP A 89 -26.89 3.65 9.39
CA ASP A 89 -27.33 3.98 10.76
C ASP A 89 -28.66 3.31 11.14
N ARG A 90 -29.46 2.87 10.14
CA ARG A 90 -30.66 2.05 10.37
C ARG A 90 -30.38 0.57 10.59
N ILE A 91 -29.17 0.07 10.34
CA ILE A 91 -28.83 -1.33 10.62
C ILE A 91 -28.51 -1.44 12.12
N PRO A 92 -29.36 -2.08 12.93
CA PRO A 92 -29.15 -2.15 14.37
C PRO A 92 -27.94 -3.05 14.67
N ARG A 93 -26.81 -2.44 15.08
CA ARG A 93 -25.56 -3.16 15.34
C ARG A 93 -25.59 -4.04 16.59
N LYS A 94 -26.51 -3.78 17.53
CA LYS A 94 -26.51 -4.41 18.85
C LYS A 94 -27.49 -5.57 18.98
N ILE A 95 -28.60 -5.56 18.22
CA ILE A 95 -29.68 -6.54 18.31
C ILE A 95 -30.26 -6.69 16.90
N MET A 96 -30.19 -7.89 16.31
CA MET A 96 -30.82 -8.14 15.01
C MET A 96 -32.33 -7.87 15.09
N PRO A 97 -32.95 -7.23 14.09
CA PRO A 97 -34.33 -6.75 14.16
C PRO A 97 -35.38 -7.88 14.25
N PHE A 98 -34.96 -9.14 14.08
CA PHE A 98 -35.82 -10.33 14.21
C PHE A 98 -36.49 -10.46 15.59
N LEU A 99 -36.13 -9.66 16.60
CA LEU A 99 -36.80 -9.69 17.90
C LEU A 99 -38.04 -8.76 18.01
N ARG A 100 -38.61 -8.22 16.92
CA ARG A 100 -39.90 -7.51 17.00
C ARG A 100 -41.04 -8.46 17.40
N PRO A 101 -41.93 -8.09 18.34
CA PRO A 101 -43.16 -8.85 18.62
C PRO A 101 -43.97 -9.03 17.33
N GLY A 102 -44.21 -10.27 16.90
CA GLY A 102 -44.98 -10.61 15.69
C GLY A 102 -44.21 -11.39 14.62
N ASP A 103 -42.91 -11.15 14.43
CA ASP A 103 -42.15 -11.79 13.34
C ASP A 103 -41.84 -13.28 13.61
N LEU A 104 -41.74 -13.65 14.89
CA LEU A 104 -41.39 -14.99 15.36
C LEU A 104 -42.31 -15.40 16.50
N SER A 105 -42.66 -16.69 16.54
CA SER A 105 -43.36 -17.29 17.67
C SER A 105 -42.56 -17.10 18.96
N ASN A 106 -43.25 -16.90 20.09
CA ASN A 106 -42.61 -16.75 21.41
C ASN A 106 -41.61 -17.89 21.69
N LYS A 107 -41.89 -19.12 21.24
CA LYS A 107 -40.98 -20.26 21.38
C LYS A 107 -39.65 -20.05 20.63
N GLN A 108 -39.71 -19.58 19.38
CA GLN A 108 -38.51 -19.34 18.57
C GLN A 108 -37.68 -18.18 19.13
N ARG A 109 -38.34 -17.11 19.59
CA ARG A 109 -37.68 -15.99 20.25
C ARG A 109 -36.87 -16.43 21.48
N THR A 110 -37.46 -17.26 22.33
CA THR A 110 -36.78 -17.80 23.52
C THR A 110 -35.59 -18.67 23.15
N ILE A 111 -35.70 -19.51 22.11
CA ILE A 111 -34.59 -20.35 21.62
C ILE A 111 -33.43 -19.47 21.14
N ILE A 112 -33.71 -18.46 20.30
CA ILE A 112 -32.69 -17.54 19.79
C ILE A 112 -32.03 -16.77 20.94
N LEU A 113 -32.82 -16.29 21.90
CA LEU A 113 -32.29 -15.56 23.05
C LEU A 113 -31.39 -16.45 23.92
N ASN A 114 -31.80 -17.69 24.18
CA ASN A 114 -31.01 -18.66 24.93
C ASN A 114 -29.69 -18.98 24.22
N GLU A 115 -29.69 -19.13 22.89
CA GLU A 115 -28.46 -19.37 22.13
C GLU A 115 -27.53 -18.15 22.08
N ILE A 116 -28.07 -16.93 22.00
CA ILE A 116 -27.27 -15.71 22.11
C ILE A 116 -26.63 -15.58 23.50
N VAL A 117 -27.40 -15.82 24.56
CA VAL A 117 -26.90 -15.78 25.94
C VAL A 117 -25.85 -16.87 26.16
N ARG A 118 -26.10 -18.09 25.68
CA ARG A 118 -25.16 -19.21 25.71
C ARG A 118 -23.87 -18.87 24.96
N SER A 119 -23.97 -18.30 23.76
CA SER A 119 -22.81 -17.89 22.96
C SER A 119 -21.98 -16.83 23.68
N LYS A 120 -22.63 -15.85 24.31
CA LYS A 120 -21.93 -14.84 25.14
C LYS A 120 -21.25 -15.46 26.36
N GLN A 121 -21.91 -16.41 27.02
CA GLN A 121 -21.35 -17.09 28.19
C GLN A 121 -20.18 -18.00 27.81
N ILE A 122 -20.23 -18.67 26.66
CA ILE A 122 -19.11 -19.42 26.11
C ILE A 122 -17.97 -18.45 25.78
N GLN A 123 -18.26 -17.36 25.09
CA GLN A 123 -17.26 -16.36 24.71
C GLN A 123 -16.59 -15.70 25.92
N SER A 124 -17.32 -15.48 27.02
CA SER A 124 -16.73 -14.97 28.26
C SER A 124 -15.93 -16.02 29.04
N LYS A 125 -16.18 -17.31 28.80
CA LYS A 125 -15.44 -18.43 29.43
C LYS A 125 -14.22 -18.86 28.63
N ILE A 126 -14.19 -18.55 27.32
CA ILE A 126 -12.97 -18.64 26.52
C ILE A 126 -12.11 -17.43 26.91
N GLU A 127 -11.58 -17.45 28.12
CA GLU A 127 -10.31 -16.78 28.35
C GLU A 127 -9.29 -17.56 27.50
N PRO A 128 -8.44 -16.88 26.71
CA PRO A 128 -7.33 -17.57 26.07
C PRO A 128 -6.56 -18.23 27.21
N THR A 129 -6.72 -19.55 27.32
CA THR A 129 -6.05 -20.33 28.34
C THR A 129 -4.59 -20.21 27.93
N MET A 130 -3.87 -19.34 28.62
CA MET A 130 -2.42 -19.28 28.56
C MET A 130 -1.98 -20.60 29.16
N ILE A 131 -1.91 -21.63 28.31
CA ILE A 131 -1.43 -22.96 28.67
C ILE A 131 0.00 -22.75 29.17
N GLY A 132 0.18 -22.69 30.49
CA GLY A 132 1.51 -22.58 31.10
C GLY A 132 1.62 -21.65 32.30
N GLY A 133 0.80 -21.82 33.33
CA GLY A 133 1.05 -21.20 34.65
C GLY A 133 2.19 -21.86 35.45
N ASN A 134 2.76 -22.98 35.00
CA ASN A 134 3.61 -23.83 35.85
C ASN A 134 4.90 -24.23 35.11
N SER A 135 5.83 -23.27 35.06
CA SER A 135 7.32 -23.33 35.08
C SER A 135 8.16 -24.36 34.28
N VAL A 136 7.59 -25.33 33.57
CA VAL A 136 8.39 -26.25 32.71
C VAL A 136 7.85 -26.31 31.28
N ALA A 137 6.54 -26.10 31.09
CA ALA A 137 5.94 -25.99 29.76
C ALA A 137 6.10 -24.59 29.14
N SER A 138 6.62 -23.60 29.89
CA SER A 138 6.80 -22.21 29.44
C SER A 138 7.82 -22.04 28.30
N ASN A 139 8.60 -23.06 27.97
CA ASN A 139 9.47 -23.06 26.79
C ASN A 139 8.81 -23.60 25.53
N ILE A 140 7.62 -24.19 25.63
CA ILE A 140 6.77 -24.45 24.46
C ILE A 140 6.06 -23.13 24.18
N GLY A 141 6.84 -22.11 23.80
CA GLY A 141 6.28 -20.89 23.22
C GLY A 141 5.33 -21.33 22.13
N HIS A 142 4.09 -20.86 22.18
CA HIS A 142 3.06 -21.24 21.22
C HIS A 142 3.64 -21.02 19.83
N LEU A 143 3.98 -22.10 19.14
CA LEU A 143 4.68 -22.05 17.86
C LEU A 143 3.89 -21.11 16.93
N GLY A 144 4.57 -20.16 16.29
CA GLY A 144 3.94 -19.13 15.45
C GLY A 144 3.50 -17.83 16.15
N TRP A 145 3.50 -17.76 17.49
CA TRP A 145 3.20 -16.52 18.24
C TRP A 145 4.40 -16.06 19.06
N GLY A 146 4.49 -14.75 19.29
CA GLY A 146 5.50 -14.20 20.20
C GLY A 146 5.21 -14.51 21.67
N PRO A 147 6.26 -14.62 22.50
CA PRO A 147 6.11 -14.93 23.91
C PRO A 147 5.33 -13.82 24.65
N PRO A 148 4.51 -14.17 25.66
CA PRO A 148 3.55 -13.25 26.29
C PRO A 148 4.18 -12.03 26.99
N ASN A 149 5.47 -12.11 27.34
CA ASN A 149 6.22 -11.03 27.98
C ASN A 149 7.19 -10.32 27.01
N SER A 150 6.99 -10.48 25.70
CA SER A 150 7.77 -9.78 24.68
C SER A 150 6.94 -8.73 23.95
N GLU A 151 7.64 -7.87 23.22
CA GLU A 151 7.04 -6.95 22.25
C GLU A 151 6.22 -7.67 21.16
N TYR A 152 6.50 -8.95 20.93
CA TYR A 152 5.82 -9.80 19.96
C TYR A 152 4.62 -10.59 20.53
N SER A 153 4.25 -10.38 21.80
CA SER A 153 3.17 -11.13 22.48
C SER A 153 1.82 -11.18 21.75
N LYS A 154 1.56 -10.22 20.88
CA LYS A 154 0.31 -10.12 20.08
C LYS A 154 0.51 -10.36 18.59
N VAL A 155 1.70 -10.83 18.20
CA VAL A 155 2.10 -11.00 16.80
C VAL A 155 2.08 -12.47 16.45
N HIS A 156 1.25 -12.82 15.47
CA HIS A 156 1.34 -14.10 14.79
C HIS A 156 2.36 -13.98 13.65
N PHE A 157 3.52 -14.62 13.79
CA PHE A 157 4.67 -14.46 12.91
C PHE A 157 4.31 -14.72 11.46
N LYS A 158 3.67 -15.86 11.19
CA LYS A 158 3.26 -16.26 9.83
C LYS A 158 2.32 -15.25 9.17
N THR A 159 1.34 -14.75 9.92
CA THR A 159 0.39 -13.73 9.42
C THR A 159 1.08 -12.38 9.21
N SER A 160 2.00 -12.01 10.10
CA SER A 160 2.78 -10.77 10.00
C SER A 160 3.68 -10.79 8.76
N ILE A 161 4.45 -11.86 8.57
CA ILE A 161 5.26 -12.10 7.36
C ILE A 161 4.37 -12.09 6.12
N SER A 162 3.24 -12.80 6.11
CA SER A 162 2.33 -12.82 4.95
C SER A 162 1.70 -11.46 4.62
N LYS A 163 1.71 -10.51 5.56
CA LYS A 163 1.18 -9.15 5.36
C LYS A 163 2.28 -8.09 5.18
N SER A 164 3.55 -8.46 5.32
CA SER A 164 4.68 -7.52 5.23
C SER A 164 4.76 -6.79 3.89
N TRP A 165 4.25 -7.40 2.82
CA TRP A 165 4.26 -6.80 1.48
C TRP A 165 3.53 -5.46 1.41
N ILE A 166 2.57 -5.22 2.32
CA ILE A 166 1.86 -3.93 2.42
C ILE A 166 2.83 -2.83 2.86
N VAL A 167 3.72 -3.13 3.81
CA VAL A 167 4.74 -2.19 4.30
C VAL A 167 5.78 -1.95 3.22
N LEU A 168 6.22 -3.02 2.53
CA LEU A 168 7.15 -2.92 1.41
C LEU A 168 6.58 -2.06 0.27
N GLU A 169 5.33 -2.29 -0.14
CA GLU A 169 4.64 -1.47 -1.15
C GLU A 169 4.51 -0.01 -0.67
N SER A 170 4.19 0.21 0.61
CA SER A 170 4.10 1.56 1.16
C SER A 170 5.43 2.29 1.11
N ALA A 171 6.55 1.62 1.41
CA ALA A 171 7.88 2.21 1.31
C ALA A 171 8.26 2.51 -0.15
N ALA A 172 8.05 1.56 -1.05
CA ALA A 172 8.34 1.72 -2.48
C ALA A 172 7.51 2.85 -3.11
N THR A 173 6.22 2.95 -2.77
CA THR A 173 5.33 4.01 -3.28
C THR A 173 5.63 5.39 -2.71
N HIS A 174 6.20 5.46 -1.51
CA HIS A 174 6.69 6.70 -0.92
C HIS A 174 7.96 7.19 -1.63
N TYR A 175 8.88 6.28 -1.96
CA TYR A 175 10.05 6.61 -2.79
C TYR A 175 9.62 7.02 -4.20
N SER A 176 8.73 6.24 -4.83
CA SER A 176 8.16 6.60 -6.11
C SER A 176 6.77 5.98 -6.36
N SER A 177 5.80 6.83 -6.68
CA SER A 177 4.42 6.41 -6.94
C SER A 177 4.25 5.40 -8.08
N HIS A 178 5.18 5.32 -9.03
CA HIS A 178 5.13 4.34 -10.13
C HIS A 178 5.51 2.92 -9.69
N LEU A 179 6.17 2.76 -8.53
CA LEU A 179 6.55 1.46 -7.97
C LEU A 179 5.40 0.77 -7.22
N LYS A 180 4.17 1.22 -7.44
CA LYS A 180 2.99 0.62 -6.86
C LYS A 180 2.74 -0.76 -7.46
N LYS A 181 2.38 -1.72 -6.62
CA LYS A 181 2.09 -3.09 -7.06
C LYS A 181 0.81 -3.13 -7.92
N ASP A 182 0.87 -3.81 -9.06
CA ASP A 182 -0.35 -4.16 -9.82
C ASP A 182 -1.21 -5.14 -8.98
N PRO A 183 -2.52 -4.87 -8.79
CA PRO A 183 -3.42 -5.81 -8.13
C PRO A 183 -3.38 -7.26 -8.66
N LYS A 184 -2.99 -7.46 -9.93
CA LYS A 184 -2.92 -8.79 -10.58
C LYS A 184 -1.57 -9.50 -10.43
N SER A 185 -0.48 -8.79 -10.12
CA SER A 185 0.84 -9.40 -10.00
C SER A 185 0.98 -10.20 -8.71
N CYS A 186 1.83 -11.23 -8.68
CA CYS A 186 2.18 -11.89 -7.42
C CYS A 186 3.28 -11.11 -6.68
N ILE A 187 3.64 -11.51 -5.45
CA ILE A 187 4.68 -10.81 -4.67
C ILE A 187 6.07 -11.05 -5.24
N ARG A 188 6.34 -12.24 -5.78
CA ARG A 188 7.61 -12.55 -6.45
C ARG A 188 7.86 -11.63 -7.63
N ASP A 189 6.93 -11.58 -8.60
CA ASP A 189 7.02 -10.67 -9.75
C ASP A 189 7.15 -9.21 -9.34
N TYR A 190 6.45 -8.81 -8.26
CA TYR A 190 6.53 -7.45 -7.76
C TYR A 190 7.92 -7.11 -7.21
N VAL A 191 8.54 -8.00 -6.43
CA VAL A 191 9.88 -7.77 -5.89
C VAL A 191 10.94 -7.84 -6.99
N GLU A 192 10.77 -8.70 -8.00
CA GLU A 192 11.63 -8.71 -9.19
C GLU A 192 11.53 -7.40 -9.98
N PHE A 193 10.33 -6.89 -10.19
CA PHE A 193 10.12 -5.56 -10.75
C PHE A 193 10.80 -4.46 -9.91
N LEU A 194 10.75 -4.53 -8.57
CA LEU A 194 11.46 -3.57 -7.72
C LEU A 194 12.98 -3.65 -7.91
N LEU A 195 13.55 -4.86 -8.08
CA LEU A 195 14.99 -5.04 -8.37
C LEU A 195 15.38 -4.44 -9.72
N GLU A 196 14.51 -4.50 -10.72
CA GLU A 196 14.74 -3.89 -12.04
C GLU A 196 14.71 -2.36 -11.98
N GLN A 197 13.78 -1.79 -11.20
CA GLN A 197 13.58 -0.34 -11.12
C GLN A 197 14.48 0.35 -10.07
N CYS A 198 14.96 -0.39 -9.07
CA CYS A 198 15.75 0.15 -7.95
C CYS A 198 17.11 -0.59 -7.86
N PRO A 199 18.14 -0.14 -8.60
CA PRO A 199 19.46 -0.79 -8.62
C PRO A 199 20.16 -0.88 -7.26
N GLN A 200 19.81 -0.01 -6.32
CA GLN A 200 20.35 -0.02 -4.95
C GLN A 200 19.79 -1.17 -4.08
N LEU A 201 18.74 -1.85 -4.54
CA LEU A 201 18.12 -2.93 -3.79
C LEU A 201 18.97 -4.20 -3.92
N ASP A 202 19.45 -4.72 -2.79
CA ASP A 202 20.26 -5.93 -2.79
C ASP A 202 19.42 -7.17 -3.15
N ARG A 203 19.81 -7.82 -4.26
CA ARG A 203 19.18 -9.04 -4.77
C ARG A 203 19.16 -10.18 -3.75
N HIS A 204 20.19 -10.30 -2.90
CA HIS A 204 20.23 -11.36 -1.88
C HIS A 204 19.11 -11.19 -0.84
N HIS A 205 18.96 -9.98 -0.30
CA HIS A 205 17.91 -9.67 0.67
C HIS A 205 16.50 -9.80 0.05
N ALA A 206 16.35 -9.38 -1.21
CA ALA A 206 15.09 -9.49 -1.94
C ALA A 206 14.67 -10.96 -2.15
N ASN A 207 15.59 -11.82 -2.58
CA ASN A 207 15.32 -13.26 -2.74
C ASN A 207 14.95 -13.93 -1.42
N HIS A 208 15.71 -13.64 -0.35
CA HIS A 208 15.40 -14.16 0.98
C HIS A 208 14.02 -13.71 1.49
N TYR A 209 13.63 -12.46 1.21
CA TYR A 209 12.30 -11.96 1.52
C TYR A 209 11.22 -12.75 0.78
N ILE A 210 11.37 -12.98 -0.54
CA ILE A 210 10.42 -13.75 -1.35
C ILE A 210 10.26 -15.16 -0.78
N ASP A 211 11.36 -15.87 -0.53
CA ASP A 211 11.33 -17.26 -0.05
C ASP A 211 10.65 -17.35 1.32
N THR A 212 10.97 -16.43 2.23
CA THR A 212 10.38 -16.38 3.56
C THR A 212 8.90 -16.04 3.52
N TYR A 213 8.52 -15.08 2.66
CA TYR A 213 7.13 -14.70 2.44
C TYR A 213 6.30 -15.85 1.86
N GLU A 214 6.80 -16.54 0.83
CA GLU A 214 6.11 -17.66 0.21
C GLU A 214 5.99 -18.84 1.17
N LYS A 215 7.06 -19.13 1.94
CA LYS A 215 7.01 -20.12 3.00
C LYS A 215 5.94 -19.79 4.04
N ALA A 216 5.85 -18.54 4.50
CA ALA A 216 4.81 -18.13 5.44
C ALA A 216 3.39 -18.22 4.86
N ARG A 217 3.23 -17.97 3.55
CA ARG A 217 1.92 -17.97 2.92
C ARG A 217 1.41 -19.36 2.53
N PHE A 218 2.31 -20.23 2.08
CA PHE A 218 1.95 -21.50 1.43
C PHE A 218 2.41 -22.74 2.18
N SER A 219 3.34 -22.63 3.13
CA SER A 219 3.74 -23.76 3.97
C SER A 219 2.81 -23.89 5.17
N ASP A 220 2.65 -25.12 5.68
CA ASP A 220 2.02 -25.38 6.98
C ASP A 220 2.99 -25.16 8.15
N GLN A 221 4.29 -24.97 7.88
CA GLN A 221 5.29 -24.79 8.92
C GLN A 221 5.14 -23.44 9.64
N GLU A 222 5.18 -23.48 10.97
CA GLU A 222 5.22 -22.29 11.82
C GLU A 222 6.63 -21.71 11.95
N PHE A 223 6.71 -20.41 12.22
CA PHE A 223 7.98 -19.69 12.39
C PHE A 223 8.37 -19.60 13.86
N THR A 224 9.66 -19.69 14.13
CA THR A 224 10.23 -19.38 15.45
C THR A 224 10.43 -17.86 15.60
N LEU A 225 10.59 -17.40 16.84
CA LEU A 225 10.91 -16.00 17.13
C LEU A 225 12.21 -15.55 16.46
N GLU A 226 13.23 -16.42 16.43
CA GLU A 226 14.51 -16.14 15.80
C GLU A 226 14.35 -15.92 14.29
N GLN A 227 13.65 -16.83 13.60
CA GLN A 227 13.37 -16.70 12.16
C GLN A 227 12.58 -15.44 11.84
N TYR A 228 11.58 -15.12 12.69
CA TYR A 228 10.81 -13.89 12.54
C TYR A 228 11.67 -12.63 12.71
N THR A 229 12.58 -12.63 13.69
CA THR A 229 13.49 -11.50 13.94
C THR A 229 14.45 -11.31 12.78
N GLN A 230 15.01 -12.40 12.25
CA GLN A 230 15.87 -12.40 11.08
C GLN A 230 15.13 -11.90 9.83
N PHE A 231 13.87 -12.31 9.65
CA PHE A 231 13.02 -11.79 8.59
C PHE A 231 12.82 -10.28 8.73
N MET A 232 12.49 -9.79 9.93
CA MET A 232 12.27 -8.37 10.18
C MET A 232 13.52 -7.54 9.96
N SER A 233 14.71 -8.01 10.34
CA SER A 233 15.96 -7.32 10.05
C SER A 233 16.20 -7.21 8.54
N ASN A 234 15.95 -8.29 7.79
CA ASN A 234 16.10 -8.29 6.33
C ASN A 234 15.08 -7.36 5.65
N LEU A 235 13.84 -7.32 6.14
CA LEU A 235 12.81 -6.40 5.67
C LEU A 235 13.20 -4.94 5.92
N ILE A 236 13.76 -4.61 7.08
CA ILE A 236 14.22 -3.25 7.40
C ILE A 236 15.35 -2.83 6.46
N VAL A 237 16.28 -3.72 6.12
CA VAL A 237 17.35 -3.44 5.14
C VAL A 237 16.75 -3.09 3.77
N LEU A 238 15.75 -3.85 3.30
CA LEU A 238 15.05 -3.55 2.05
C LEU A 238 14.32 -2.20 2.11
N ILE A 239 13.64 -1.90 3.21
CA ILE A 239 12.92 -0.62 3.38
C ILE A 239 13.90 0.57 3.35
N LYS A 240 15.03 0.47 4.07
CA LYS A 240 16.06 1.51 4.10
C LYS A 240 16.66 1.80 2.71
N ALA A 241 16.74 0.81 1.83
CA ALA A 241 17.21 1.02 0.45
C ALA A 241 16.32 2.01 -0.34
N PHE A 242 15.04 2.15 0.02
CA PHE A 242 14.14 3.16 -0.55
C PHE A 242 14.29 4.54 0.11
N GLU A 243 14.73 4.61 1.36
CA GLU A 243 14.88 5.88 2.09
C GLU A 243 16.17 6.62 1.74
N PHE A 244 17.27 5.90 1.47
CA PHE A 244 18.59 6.48 1.24
C PHE A 244 19.04 6.55 -0.23
N GLY A 245 18.18 6.13 -1.17
CA GLY A 245 18.50 6.02 -2.60
C GLY A 245 19.02 7.32 -3.24
N ASP A 246 18.66 8.49 -2.71
CA ASP A 246 19.00 9.78 -3.32
C ASP A 246 20.45 10.24 -3.06
N ILE A 247 21.16 9.66 -2.08
CA ILE A 247 22.44 10.23 -1.62
C ILE A 247 23.63 9.81 -2.52
N SER A 248 23.55 8.68 -3.22
CA SER A 248 24.74 8.08 -3.86
C SER A 248 25.17 8.75 -5.17
N ILE A 249 24.38 9.63 -5.78
CA ILE A 249 24.73 10.24 -7.09
C ILE A 249 25.43 11.60 -6.94
N SER A 250 25.42 12.23 -5.76
CA SER A 250 25.90 13.62 -5.60
C SER A 250 27.39 13.79 -5.31
N ASN A 251 28.15 12.71 -5.06
CA ASN A 251 29.55 12.81 -4.58
C ASN A 251 30.65 12.35 -5.55
N THR A 252 30.34 12.03 -6.81
CA THR A 252 31.37 11.58 -7.76
C THR A 252 32.12 12.71 -8.48
N ASN A 253 31.72 13.98 -8.29
CA ASN A 253 32.41 15.12 -8.90
C ASN A 253 33.01 16.03 -7.82
N ASN A 254 34.09 15.60 -7.15
CA ASN A 254 35.20 16.48 -6.77
C ASN A 254 36.34 15.71 -6.11
N ASN A 255 37.56 16.07 -6.50
CA ASN A 255 38.85 15.61 -5.96
C ASN A 255 39.41 14.27 -6.49
N ASN A 256 39.59 14.23 -7.81
CA ASN A 256 40.88 13.82 -8.36
C ASN A 256 41.98 14.78 -7.88
N ASN A 257 42.44 14.67 -6.63
CA ASN A 257 43.73 15.22 -6.22
C ASN A 257 44.23 14.60 -4.90
N PHE A 258 44.59 13.31 -4.93
CA PHE A 258 45.59 12.82 -3.99
C PHE A 258 46.63 12.02 -4.75
N ASN A 259 47.55 12.78 -5.32
CA ASN A 259 48.85 12.30 -5.72
C ASN A 259 49.49 11.56 -4.54
N ASN A 260 49.72 10.27 -4.72
CA ASN A 260 51.07 9.71 -4.69
C ASN A 260 51.90 10.05 -3.44
N THR A 261 51.91 9.15 -2.44
CA THR A 261 53.14 8.91 -1.67
C THR A 261 53.20 7.42 -1.30
N ASN A 262 54.05 6.72 -2.04
CA ASN A 262 54.67 5.45 -1.70
C ASN A 262 55.08 5.35 -0.22
N ASN A 263 54.72 4.25 0.44
CA ASN A 263 55.53 3.53 1.44
C ASN A 263 54.74 2.28 1.84
N ASN A 264 54.97 1.12 1.22
CA ASN A 264 56.13 0.24 1.44
C ASN A 264 56.36 -0.06 2.93
N ASN A 265 55.74 -1.14 3.44
CA ASN A 265 56.28 -2.11 4.40
C ASN A 265 55.12 -2.95 4.96
N ASN A 266 55.04 -4.21 4.55
CA ASN A 266 55.58 -5.36 5.28
C ASN A 266 54.69 -5.82 6.46
N ASN A 267 54.04 -6.96 6.21
CA ASN A 267 54.27 -8.19 6.97
C ASN A 267 53.72 -8.29 8.41
N ASN A 268 52.70 -9.14 8.58
CA ASN A 268 52.39 -10.05 9.72
C ASN A 268 50.86 -10.18 9.83
N ASN A 269 50.22 -11.28 9.43
CA ASN A 269 50.31 -12.63 9.99
C ASN A 269 49.96 -12.68 11.50
N ASN A 270 48.68 -12.93 11.80
CA ASN A 270 48.13 -13.60 13.00
C ASN A 270 46.60 -13.48 12.89
N ASN A 271 45.85 -14.47 12.40
CA ASN A 271 45.56 -15.73 13.07
C ASN A 271 45.31 -15.56 14.58
N ASN A 272 44.06 -15.30 14.98
CA ASN A 272 43.54 -15.94 16.18
C ASN A 272 42.00 -16.00 16.17
N ASN A 273 41.52 -17.23 16.01
CA ASN A 273 40.28 -17.73 16.57
C ASN A 273 40.05 -17.19 17.99
N ASN A 274 38.82 -16.79 18.30
CA ASN A 274 38.17 -17.25 19.54
C ASN A 274 36.66 -16.99 19.47
N ASN A 275 35.96 -18.08 19.18
CA ASN A 275 34.54 -18.25 19.45
C ASN A 275 34.30 -18.08 20.96
N ASN A 276 33.78 -16.93 21.38
CA ASN A 276 33.19 -16.79 22.71
C ASN A 276 31.69 -17.08 22.61
N PRO A 277 31.21 -18.24 23.12
CA PRO A 277 29.78 -18.50 23.25
C PRO A 277 29.21 -17.56 24.32
N LEU A 278 28.23 -16.74 23.91
CA LEU A 278 27.47 -15.85 24.79
C LEU A 278 26.72 -16.70 25.83
N ASN A 279 27.24 -16.70 27.04
CA ASN A 279 26.65 -17.35 28.21
C ASN A 279 25.55 -16.44 28.79
N PHE A 280 24.29 -16.65 28.39
CA PHE A 280 23.15 -15.98 29.00
C PHE A 280 22.83 -16.60 30.36
N SER A 281 23.49 -16.11 31.41
CA SER A 281 23.12 -16.43 32.80
C SER A 281 21.75 -15.86 33.13
N SER A 282 20.82 -16.77 33.37
CA SER A 282 19.43 -16.54 33.75
C SER A 282 19.37 -16.11 35.21
N SER A 283 19.17 -14.81 35.47
CA SER A 283 18.97 -14.30 36.83
C SER A 283 17.51 -14.49 37.25
N SER A 284 17.27 -15.53 38.03
CA SER A 284 15.97 -15.87 38.62
C SER A 284 15.62 -14.91 39.77
N ASN A 285 14.83 -13.88 39.50
CA ASN A 285 14.22 -13.08 40.57
C ASN A 285 12.89 -13.71 41.01
N LYS A 286 12.98 -14.33 42.19
CA LYS A 286 11.96 -14.96 43.01
C LYS A 286 11.09 -13.88 43.65
N LEU A 287 9.83 -13.71 43.22
CA LEU A 287 8.87 -12.86 43.92
C LEU A 287 7.80 -13.72 44.59
N LYS A 288 7.91 -13.85 45.91
CA LYS A 288 6.84 -14.33 46.80
C LYS A 288 5.79 -13.22 46.91
N ILE A 289 4.54 -13.53 46.62
CA ILE A 289 3.39 -12.74 47.11
C ILE A 289 2.48 -13.73 47.84
N ASN A 290 2.17 -13.36 49.08
CA ASN A 290 1.41 -14.12 50.08
C ASN A 290 -0.01 -14.45 49.63
#